data_AF-A0AAE1N2R4-F1
#
_entry.id   AF-A0AAE1N2R4-F1
#
_cell.length_a   1.000
_cell.length_b   1.000
_cell.length_c   1.000
_cell.angle_alpha   90.00
_cell.angle_beta   90.00
_cell.angle_gamma   90.00
#
_symmetry.space_group_name_H-M   'P 1'
#
loop_
_entity.id
_entity.type
_entity.pdbx_description
1 polymer ?
#
loop_
_entity_poly.entity_id
_entity_poly.type
_entity_poly.pdbx_seq_one_letter_code
_entity_poly.pdbx_strand_id
1 'polypeptide(L)'
;MKLPTLRVSVLLLGAFLVLCGLSEFVYGMKLGGVYDILGTHNSVEIDSLALFAVEEHNKKENSLLEFARVLKAKEQVVAGKLYYLTMEASDAGKRKIYEAKVWVKPWMNFKQLEEFKLVRDISPFTTSDLGVKKGR
;
A
#
# COMPACT_ATOMS: atom_id res chain seq x y z
N MET A 1 46.57 -21.34 -28.68
CA MET A 1 45.21 -21.64 -29.18
C MET A 1 44.31 -20.45 -28.84
N LYS A 2 43.94 -19.63 -29.83
CA LYS A 2 43.10 -18.43 -29.64
C LYS A 2 41.63 -18.87 -29.72
N LEU A 3 40.85 -18.70 -28.65
CA LEU A 3 39.40 -18.92 -28.73
C LEU A 3 38.81 -17.92 -29.75
N PRO A 4 37.86 -18.35 -30.60
CA PRO A 4 37.26 -17.48 -31.60
C PRO A 4 36.42 -16.43 -30.90
N THR A 5 36.88 -15.18 -31.00
CA THR A 5 36.23 -13.94 -30.50
C THR A 5 34.75 -13.85 -30.86
N LEU A 6 34.33 -14.50 -31.95
CA LEU A 6 32.95 -14.57 -32.41
C LEU A 6 32.01 -15.35 -31.47
N ARG A 7 32.49 -16.40 -30.78
CA ARG A 7 31.66 -17.19 -29.84
C ARG A 7 31.42 -16.48 -28.51
N VAL A 8 32.38 -15.66 -28.07
CA VAL A 8 32.27 -14.85 -26.85
C VAL A 8 31.31 -13.68 -27.07
N SER A 9 31.31 -13.08 -28.26
CA SER A 9 30.42 -11.97 -28.64
C SER A 9 28.94 -12.37 -28.67
N VAL A 10 28.60 -13.55 -29.19
CA VAL A 10 27.21 -14.04 -29.25
C VAL A 10 26.65 -14.35 -27.86
N LEU A 11 27.47 -14.86 -26.93
CA LEU A 11 27.07 -15.10 -25.54
C LEU A 11 26.84 -13.80 -24.76
N LEU A 12 27.61 -12.74 -25.06
CA LEU A 12 27.43 -11.40 -24.47
C LEU A 12 26.18 -10.68 -24.99
N LEU A 13 25.85 -10.82 -26.29
CA LEU A 13 24.60 -10.29 -26.86
C LEU A 13 23.35 -11.05 -26.37
N GLY A 14 23.45 -12.36 -26.20
CA GLY A 14 22.37 -13.18 -25.63
C GLY A 14 22.05 -12.82 -24.18
N ALA A 15 23.07 -12.58 -23.35
CA ALA A 15 22.89 -12.14 -21.96
C ALA A 15 22.26 -10.74 -21.85
N PHE A 16 22.51 -9.84 -22.82
CA PHE A 16 21.95 -8.49 -22.83
C PHE A 16 20.45 -8.49 -23.16
N LEU A 17 19.97 -9.42 -23.99
CA LEU A 17 18.53 -9.58 -24.28
C LEU A 17 17.77 -10.21 -23.10
N VAL A 18 18.40 -11.09 -22.32
CA VAL A 18 17.83 -11.62 -21.07
C VAL A 18 17.77 -10.53 -19.98
N LEU A 19 18.75 -9.62 -19.95
CA LEU A 19 18.71 -8.43 -19.10
C LEU A 19 17.61 -7.43 -19.54
N CYS A 20 17.36 -7.33 -20.86
CA CYS A 20 16.30 -6.51 -21.43
C CYS A 20 14.89 -7.08 -21.12
N GLY A 21 14.74 -8.40 -21.07
CA GLY A 21 13.47 -9.06 -20.70
C GLY A 21 13.04 -8.85 -19.25
N LEU A 22 13.97 -8.54 -18.34
CA LEU A 22 13.65 -8.14 -16.96
C LEU A 22 13.25 -6.66 -16.84
N SER A 23 13.44 -5.87 -17.90
CA SER A 23 13.03 -4.47 -17.91
C SER A 23 11.51 -4.29 -17.96
N GLU A 24 10.72 -5.30 -18.36
CA GLU A 24 9.26 -5.21 -18.32
C GLU A 24 8.71 -5.08 -16.90
N PHE A 25 9.42 -5.58 -15.89
CA PHE A 25 9.06 -5.35 -14.48
C PHE A 25 9.41 -3.93 -13.99
N VAL A 26 10.27 -3.21 -14.72
CA VAL A 26 10.75 -1.86 -14.38
C VAL A 26 10.08 -0.76 -15.22
N TYR A 27 9.57 -1.09 -16.42
CA TYR A 27 8.99 -0.13 -17.39
C TYR A 27 7.51 0.23 -17.18
N GLY A 28 6.90 -0.15 -16.06
CA GLY A 28 5.44 0.01 -15.84
C GLY A 28 4.97 1.22 -15.03
N MET A 29 5.86 2.03 -14.43
CA MET A 29 5.44 3.12 -13.53
C MET A 29 5.37 4.46 -14.28
N LYS A 30 4.22 4.78 -14.90
CA LYS A 30 3.95 6.15 -15.36
C LYS A 30 3.75 7.06 -14.15
N LEU A 31 4.45 8.19 -14.13
CA LEU A 31 4.23 9.25 -13.14
C LEU A 31 2.77 9.70 -13.19
N GLY A 32 2.12 9.81 -12.02
CA GLY A 32 0.75 10.31 -11.89
C GLY A 32 -0.38 9.25 -11.92
N GLY A 33 -0.11 8.00 -12.28
CA GLY A 33 -1.10 6.92 -12.20
C GLY A 33 -1.25 6.38 -10.76
N VAL A 34 -2.50 6.14 -10.32
CA VAL A 34 -2.78 5.37 -9.09
C VAL A 34 -2.87 3.91 -9.47
N TYR A 35 -2.04 3.08 -8.85
CA TYR A 35 -1.96 1.65 -9.10
C TYR A 35 -2.39 0.88 -7.86
N ASP A 36 -3.28 -0.09 -8.02
CA ASP A 36 -3.55 -1.07 -6.97
C ASP A 36 -2.31 -1.93 -6.77
N ILE A 37 -1.87 -2.11 -5.52
CA ILE A 37 -0.76 -3.00 -5.22
C ILE A 37 -1.29 -4.43 -5.31
N LEU A 38 -1.15 -5.03 -6.51
CA LEU A 38 -1.54 -6.41 -6.82
C LEU A 38 -0.54 -7.38 -6.19
N GLY A 39 -0.91 -7.93 -5.05
CA GLY A 39 -0.08 -8.79 -4.21
C GLY A 39 -0.61 -8.75 -2.77
N THR A 40 -0.06 -9.57 -1.87
CA THR A 40 -0.51 -9.58 -0.46
C THR A 40 -0.51 -8.16 0.08
N HIS A 41 -1.69 -7.58 0.34
CA HIS A 41 -1.86 -6.31 1.05
C HIS A 41 -1.22 -6.33 2.47
N ASN A 42 -0.63 -7.46 2.86
CA ASN A 42 0.12 -7.77 4.07
C ASN A 42 1.63 -7.92 3.79
N SER A 43 2.18 -7.19 2.81
CA SER A 43 3.65 -7.10 2.73
C SER A 43 4.13 -6.33 3.97
N VAL A 44 5.24 -6.77 4.57
CA VAL A 44 5.84 -6.14 5.77
C VAL A 44 5.99 -4.62 5.62
N GLU A 45 6.30 -4.14 4.41
CA GLU A 45 6.43 -2.72 4.12
C GLU A 45 5.10 -1.97 4.26
N ILE A 46 4.02 -2.47 3.65
CA ILE A 46 2.70 -1.85 3.71
C ILE A 46 2.12 -1.86 5.12
N ASP A 47 2.30 -2.95 5.87
CA ASP A 47 1.92 -3.01 7.28
C ASP A 47 2.71 -1.99 8.12
N SER A 48 4.00 -1.81 7.85
CA SER A 48 4.81 -0.79 8.53
C SER A 48 4.36 0.64 8.23
N LEU A 49 3.85 0.90 7.02
CA LEU A 49 3.30 2.22 6.65
C LEU A 49 1.95 2.46 7.32
N ALA A 50 1.11 1.42 7.43
CA ALA A 50 -0.16 1.50 8.14
C ALA A 50 0.05 1.72 9.64
N LEU A 51 1.00 1.01 10.25
CA LEU A 51 1.38 1.18 11.66
C LEU A 51 1.85 2.63 11.91
N PHE A 52 2.76 3.12 11.07
CA PHE A 52 3.22 4.50 11.13
C PHE A 52 2.07 5.52 11.03
N ALA A 53 1.09 5.29 10.15
CA ALA A 53 -0.05 6.18 10.01
C ALA A 53 -0.91 6.23 11.28
N VAL A 54 -1.14 5.08 11.91
CA VAL A 54 -1.89 4.99 13.17
C VAL A 54 -1.13 5.66 14.31
N GLU A 55 0.18 5.40 14.44
CA GLU A 55 1.03 6.00 15.47
C GLU A 55 1.09 7.54 15.35
N GLU A 56 1.28 8.06 14.14
CA GLU A 56 1.29 9.51 13.91
C GLU A 56 -0.08 10.16 14.15
N HIS A 57 -1.17 9.48 13.79
CA HIS A 57 -2.51 9.97 14.13
C HIS A 57 -2.73 10.01 15.64
N ASN A 58 -2.41 8.92 16.35
CA ASN A 58 -2.50 8.83 17.81
C ASN A 58 -1.71 9.94 18.50
N LYS A 59 -0.50 10.22 18.01
CA LYS A 59 0.35 11.29 18.54
C LYS A 59 -0.22 12.69 18.30
N LYS A 60 -0.81 12.95 17.13
CA LYS A 60 -1.36 14.26 16.77
C LYS A 60 -2.70 14.56 17.43
N GLU A 61 -3.59 13.57 17.46
CA GLU A 61 -4.97 13.71 17.95
C GLU A 61 -5.14 13.22 19.39
N ASN A 62 -4.05 12.80 20.05
CA ASN A 62 -4.06 12.19 21.38
C ASN A 62 -5.09 11.04 21.50
N SER A 63 -5.14 10.20 20.46
CA SER A 63 -6.02 9.04 20.37
C SER A 63 -5.25 7.74 20.63
N LEU A 64 -5.99 6.65 20.86
CA LEU A 64 -5.44 5.33 21.20
C LEU A 64 -5.96 4.25 20.24
N LEU A 65 -5.82 4.51 18.94
CA LEU A 65 -6.19 3.53 17.92
C LEU A 65 -5.18 2.39 17.89
N GLU A 66 -5.67 1.15 17.84
CA GLU A 66 -4.85 -0.04 17.71
C GLU A 66 -4.95 -0.58 16.27
N PHE A 67 -3.83 -0.59 15.55
CA PHE A 67 -3.77 -1.15 14.20
C PHE A 67 -4.13 -2.65 14.21
N ALA A 68 -5.01 -3.08 13.30
CA ALA A 68 -5.39 -4.49 13.15
C ALA A 68 -4.82 -5.10 11.87
N ARG A 69 -5.16 -4.55 10.71
CA ARG A 69 -4.70 -5.04 9.39
C ARG A 69 -4.94 -4.04 8.27
N VAL A 70 -4.21 -4.19 7.17
CA VAL A 70 -4.50 -3.48 5.92
C VAL A 70 -5.54 -4.26 5.10
N LEU A 71 -6.52 -3.53 4.56
CA LEU A 71 -7.56 -4.08 3.69
C LEU A 71 -7.25 -3.84 2.22
N LYS A 72 -6.74 -2.65 1.89
CA LYS A 72 -6.38 -2.24 0.53
C LYS A 72 -5.20 -1.30 0.58
N ALA A 73 -4.34 -1.40 -0.43
CA ALA A 73 -3.23 -0.48 -0.59
C ALA A 73 -3.09 -0.12 -2.08
N LYS A 74 -2.92 1.18 -2.34
CA LYS A 74 -2.60 1.72 -3.67
C LYS A 74 -1.34 2.55 -3.58
N GLU A 75 -0.59 2.59 -4.66
CA GLU A 75 0.61 3.42 -4.80
C GLU A 75 0.40 4.42 -5.95
N GLN A 76 0.86 5.65 -5.74
CA GLN A 76 0.98 6.64 -6.80
C GLN A 76 2.39 7.22 -6.79
N VAL A 77 3.02 7.24 -7.96
CA VAL A 77 4.32 7.88 -8.12
C VAL A 77 4.12 9.39 -8.32
N VAL A 78 4.74 10.16 -7.42
CA VAL A 78 4.72 11.63 -7.36
C VAL A 78 6.17 12.14 -7.24
N ALA A 79 6.44 13.24 -6.51
CA ALA A 79 7.78 13.56 -6.02
C ALA A 79 8.20 12.63 -4.86
N GLY A 80 8.06 11.31 -5.06
CA GLY A 80 8.08 10.27 -4.04
C GLY A 80 7.11 9.15 -4.40
N LYS A 81 6.74 8.37 -3.39
CA LYS A 81 5.62 7.44 -3.47
C LYS A 81 4.55 7.87 -2.49
N LEU A 82 3.32 8.04 -2.98
CA LEU A 82 2.16 8.31 -2.16
C LEU A 82 1.34 7.03 -2.03
N TYR A 83 1.21 6.53 -0.82
CA TYR A 83 0.45 5.33 -0.51
C TYR A 83 -0.94 5.70 -0.02
N TYR A 84 -1.97 5.12 -0.65
CA TYR A 84 -3.35 5.19 -0.22
C TYR A 84 -3.68 3.88 0.47
N LEU A 85 -3.87 3.93 1.78
CA LEU A 85 -4.07 2.75 2.61
C LEU A 85 -5.50 2.77 3.14
N THR A 86 -6.22 1.65 2.99
CA THR A 86 -7.46 1.38 3.72
C THR A 86 -7.14 0.32 4.75
N MET A 87 -7.34 0.60 6.03
CA MET A 87 -6.96 -0.28 7.14
C MET A 87 -8.06 -0.40 8.19
N GLU A 88 -8.07 -1.53 8.89
CA GLU A 88 -8.85 -1.69 10.11
C GLU A 88 -8.01 -1.28 11.32
N ALA A 89 -8.60 -0.47 12.18
CA ALA A 89 -8.07 -0.19 13.51
C ALA A 89 -9.19 -0.28 14.56
N SER A 90 -8.80 -0.61 15.79
CA SER A 90 -9.70 -0.72 16.94
C SER A 90 -9.63 0.57 17.75
N ASP A 91 -10.79 1.13 18.05
CA ASP A 91 -10.98 2.27 18.93
C ASP A 91 -11.75 1.79 20.16
N ALA A 92 -11.07 1.66 21.30
CA ALA A 92 -11.63 1.10 22.53
C ALA A 92 -12.36 -0.25 22.31
N GLY A 93 -11.75 -1.14 21.53
CA GLY A 93 -12.29 -2.48 21.22
C GLY A 93 -13.31 -2.52 20.07
N LYS A 94 -13.71 -1.38 19.51
CA LYS A 94 -14.61 -1.32 18.35
C LYS A 94 -13.81 -1.18 17.07
N ARG A 95 -13.96 -2.15 16.17
CA ARG A 95 -13.28 -2.12 14.86
C ARG A 95 -13.92 -1.09 13.93
N LYS A 96 -13.07 -0.27 13.33
CA LYS A 96 -13.43 0.77 12.38
C LYS A 96 -12.49 0.73 11.18
N ILE A 97 -12.97 1.19 10.03
CA ILE A 97 -12.18 1.28 8.80
C ILE A 97 -11.72 2.71 8.62
N TYR A 98 -10.41 2.87 8.42
CA TYR A 98 -9.77 4.13 8.19
C TYR A 98 -9.10 4.17 6.81
N GLU A 99 -9.02 5.36 6.24
CA GLU A 99 -8.21 5.67 5.08
C GLU A 99 -7.07 6.58 5.49
N ALA A 100 -5.86 6.23 5.06
CA ALA A 100 -4.67 7.02 5.29
C ALA A 100 -3.91 7.30 3.99
N LYS A 101 -3.29 8.47 3.91
CA LYS A 101 -2.33 8.82 2.86
C LYS A 101 -0.96 9.02 3.46
N VAL A 102 0.01 8.21 3.03
CA VAL A 102 1.38 8.27 3.53
C VAL A 102 2.32 8.61 2.38
N TRP A 103 3.05 9.72 2.51
CA TRP A 103 4.01 10.15 1.51
C TRP A 103 5.43 9.76 1.92
N VAL A 104 6.11 9.02 1.05
CA VAL A 104 7.45 8.47 1.29
C VAL A 104 8.42 8.99 0.21
N LYS A 105 9.58 9.48 0.65
CA LYS A 105 10.72 9.79 -0.23
C LYS A 105 11.95 9.06 0.29
N PRO A 106 12.26 7.85 -0.22
CA PRO A 106 13.34 7.02 0.28
C PRO A 106 14.71 7.72 0.24
N TRP A 107 14.96 8.52 -0.80
CA TRP A 107 16.23 9.25 -0.98
C TRP A 107 16.46 10.39 0.02
N MET A 108 15.44 10.78 0.79
CA MET A 108 15.54 11.80 1.85
C MET A 108 15.30 11.21 3.26
N ASN A 109 15.08 9.90 3.37
CA ASN A 109 14.56 9.26 4.59
C ASN A 109 13.30 9.96 5.14
N PHE A 110 12.46 10.46 4.23
CA PHE A 110 11.27 11.22 4.58
C PHE A 110 10.04 10.32 4.52
N LYS A 111 9.22 10.38 5.57
CA LYS A 111 7.93 9.72 5.68
C LYS A 111 6.97 10.66 6.41
N GLN A 112 5.79 10.92 5.83
CA GLN A 112 4.81 11.83 6.40
C GLN A 112 3.39 11.30 6.21
N LEU A 113 2.58 11.41 7.27
CA LEU A 113 1.14 11.20 7.21
C LEU A 113 0.47 12.48 6.70
N GLU A 114 -0.05 12.42 5.48
CA GLU A 114 -0.75 13.54 4.83
C GLU A 114 -2.22 13.63 5.27
N GLU A 115 -2.88 12.47 5.37
CA GLU A 115 -4.31 12.41 5.66
C GLU A 115 -4.64 11.13 6.43
N PHE A 116 -5.57 11.23 7.38
CA PHE A 116 -6.11 10.10 8.12
C PHE A 116 -7.60 10.34 8.40
N LYS A 117 -8.47 9.44 7.92
CA LYS A 117 -9.92 9.62 7.94
C LYS A 117 -10.63 8.35 8.35
N LEU A 118 -11.67 8.48 9.18
CA LEU A 118 -12.62 7.41 9.45
C LEU A 118 -13.56 7.26 8.24
N VAL A 119 -13.72 6.05 7.74
CA VAL A 119 -14.58 5.74 6.59
C VAL A 119 -15.87 5.06 7.03
N ARG A 120 -15.79 4.05 7.91
CA ARG A 120 -16.95 3.29 8.42
C ARG A 120 -16.71 2.70 9.81
N ASP A 121 -17.77 2.65 10.60
CA ASP A 121 -17.83 1.82 11.81
C ASP A 121 -18.25 0.39 11.42
N ILE A 122 -17.45 -0.62 11.78
CA ILE A 122 -17.84 -2.02 11.58
C ILE A 122 -18.60 -2.43 12.85
N SER A 123 -19.89 -2.10 12.92
CA SER A 123 -20.74 -2.68 13.97
C SER A 123 -21.07 -4.14 13.60
N PRO A 124 -21.09 -5.07 14.56
CA PRO A 124 -21.52 -6.46 14.31
C PRO A 124 -23.02 -6.59 13.98
N PHE A 125 -23.79 -5.51 14.00
CA PHE A 125 -25.21 -5.49 13.69
C PHE A 125 -25.47 -4.46 12.59
N THR A 126 -25.32 -4.90 11.34
CA THR A 126 -25.76 -4.10 10.20
C THR A 126 -27.28 -3.90 10.33
N THR A 127 -27.69 -2.65 10.57
CA THR A 127 -29.06 -2.18 10.86
C THR A 127 -30.03 -2.27 9.67
N SER A 128 -29.91 -3.29 8.82
CA SER A 128 -30.75 -3.46 7.63
C SER A 128 -32.00 -4.33 7.85
N ASP A 129 -32.10 -5.06 8.98
CA ASP A 129 -33.08 -6.14 9.13
C ASP A 129 -34.25 -5.89 10.10
N LEU A 130 -34.45 -4.66 10.59
CA LEU A 130 -35.66 -4.36 11.39
C LEU A 130 -36.83 -3.94 10.50
N GLY A 131 -37.27 -4.87 9.64
CA GLY A 131 -38.58 -4.88 9.02
C GLY A 131 -39.68 -5.17 10.04
N VAL A 132 -39.92 -4.24 10.97
CA VAL A 132 -41.08 -4.30 11.88
C VAL A 132 -42.34 -4.04 11.07
N LYS A 133 -43.00 -5.11 10.59
CA LYS A 133 -44.43 -5.07 10.28
C LYS A 133 -45.21 -5.41 11.54
N LYS A 134 -45.58 -4.38 12.31
CA LYS A 134 -46.67 -4.49 13.28
C LYS A 134 -47.99 -4.44 12.50
N GLY A 135 -48.58 -5.60 12.20
CA GLY A 135 -49.87 -5.73 11.56
C GLY A 135 -50.87 -6.41 12.49
N ARG A 136 -51.83 -5.60 12.99
CA ARG A 136 -53.11 -5.88 13.68
C ARG A 136 -53.25 -7.15 14.50
#